data_AF-A0A1Q6VS22-F1
#
_entry.id   AF-A0A1Q6VS22-F1
#
_cell.length_a   1.000
_cell.length_b   1.000
_cell.length_c   1.000
_cell.angle_alpha   90.00
_cell.angle_beta   90.00
_cell.angle_gamma   90.00
#
_symmetry.space_group_name_H-M   'P 1'
#
loop_
_entity.id
_entity.type
_entity.pdbx_description
1 polymer ?
#
loop_
_entity_poly.entity_id
_entity_poly.type
_entity_poly.pdbx_seq_one_letter_code
_entity_poly.pdbx_strand_id
1 'polypeptide(L)'
;MNAPFFFTPDEIGLVADEQFFRAKARIMKKVRETLDLLHLGLKAELAGATLLAPKDFDSTRSQFVKGDQLEDFPYQYLDFPKHFLGDDKFTFRSLFWWGHHFVFALILEGEGVLRYKQNLINRYHQVAGRHLSLCLGPSLWEWKRGEGYTLELTHDRKSEVSAVLSGRGFFKLARFVPLDDPAVREGRLVEIGREAWRAVLPVITP
;
A
#
# COMPACT_ATOMS: atom_id res chain seq x y z
N MET A 1 -2.11 -34.01 31.57
CA MET A 1 -1.22 -33.07 32.28
C MET A 1 -0.56 -32.21 31.21
N ASN A 2 -0.84 -30.91 31.16
CA ASN A 2 -0.16 -30.02 30.23
C ASN A 2 1.27 -29.79 30.75
N ALA A 3 2.26 -29.97 29.88
CA ALA A 3 3.65 -29.66 30.22
C ALA A 3 3.77 -28.17 30.61
N PRO A 4 4.59 -27.83 31.63
CA PRO A 4 4.88 -26.44 31.93
C PRO A 4 5.55 -25.76 30.74
N PHE A 5 5.12 -24.54 30.41
CA PHE A 5 5.77 -23.70 29.41
C PHE A 5 7.00 -23.04 30.04
N PHE A 6 8.18 -23.25 29.47
CA PHE A 6 9.42 -22.63 29.90
C PHE A 6 9.87 -21.60 28.86
N PHE A 7 10.35 -20.44 29.33
CA PHE A 7 11.03 -19.47 28.47
C PHE A 7 12.51 -19.86 28.33
N THR A 8 12.99 -19.78 27.10
CA THR A 8 14.41 -19.87 26.78
C THR A 8 15.15 -18.61 27.30
N PRO A 9 16.47 -18.68 27.52
CA PRO A 9 17.26 -17.50 27.86
C PRO A 9 17.10 -16.34 26.87
N ASP A 10 16.98 -16.66 25.57
CA ASP A 10 16.78 -15.66 24.52
C ASP A 10 15.41 -14.97 24.65
N GLU A 11 14.34 -15.72 24.91
CA GLU A 11 13.01 -15.15 25.14
C GLU A 11 12.96 -14.29 26.40
N ILE A 12 13.66 -14.69 27.47
CA ILE A 12 13.81 -13.85 28.68
C ILE A 12 14.51 -12.54 28.33
N GLY A 13 15.58 -12.60 27.52
CA GLY A 13 16.28 -11.42 27.03
C GLY A 13 15.36 -10.47 26.25
N LEU A 14 14.55 -11.01 25.34
CA LEU A 14 13.58 -10.23 24.55
C LEU A 14 12.46 -9.62 25.41
N VAL A 15 11.92 -10.37 26.36
CA VAL A 15 10.86 -9.88 27.27
C VAL A 15 11.39 -8.79 28.21
N ALA A 16 12.67 -8.85 28.59
CA ALA A 16 13.33 -7.86 29.44
C ALA A 16 13.82 -6.60 28.67
N ASP A 17 13.81 -6.59 27.34
CA ASP A 17 14.31 -5.46 26.55
C ASP A 17 13.32 -4.29 26.48
N GLU A 18 13.33 -3.47 27.52
CA GLU A 18 12.56 -2.22 27.56
C GLU A 18 13.01 -1.21 26.49
N GLN A 19 14.29 -1.22 26.12
CA GLN A 19 14.83 -0.22 25.19
C GLN A 19 14.23 -0.40 23.80
N PHE A 20 14.09 -1.66 23.36
CA PHE A 20 13.43 -2.01 22.12
C PHE A 20 11.99 -1.52 22.09
N PHE A 21 11.18 -1.79 23.11
CA PHE A 21 9.77 -1.37 23.12
C PHE A 21 9.61 0.15 23.19
N ARG A 22 10.49 0.86 23.91
CA ARG A 22 10.52 2.33 23.90
C ARG A 22 10.92 2.88 22.53
N ALA A 23 11.87 2.24 21.83
CA ALA A 23 12.23 2.59 20.46
C ALA A 23 11.09 2.32 19.48
N LYS A 24 10.44 1.14 19.57
CA LYS A 24 9.24 0.78 18.81
C LYS A 24 8.16 1.84 18.97
N ALA A 25 7.86 2.27 20.20
CA ALA A 25 6.86 3.31 20.45
C ALA A 25 7.20 4.63 19.74
N ARG A 26 8.46 5.07 19.81
CA ARG A 26 8.92 6.29 19.11
C ARG A 26 8.82 6.15 17.59
N ILE A 27 9.22 5.02 17.03
CA ILE A 27 9.16 4.75 15.59
C ILE A 27 7.69 4.74 15.13
N MET A 28 6.82 4.06 15.86
CA MET A 28 5.39 4.01 15.53
C MET A 28 4.73 5.40 15.57
N LYS A 29 5.16 6.28 16.47
CA LYS A 29 4.72 7.69 16.47
C LYS A 29 5.16 8.43 15.20
N LYS A 30 6.42 8.29 14.79
CA LYS A 30 6.94 8.90 13.55
C LYS A 30 6.22 8.39 12.30
N VAL A 31 5.92 7.09 12.24
CA VAL A 31 5.13 6.50 11.16
C VAL A 31 3.75 7.13 11.11
N ARG A 32 3.09 7.29 12.27
CA ARG A 32 1.78 7.92 12.34
C ARG A 32 1.80 9.36 11.82
N GLU A 33 2.73 10.18 12.29
CA GLU A 33 2.92 11.56 11.85
C GLU A 33 3.19 11.66 10.34
N THR A 34 3.98 10.72 9.80
CA THR A 34 4.24 10.61 8.36
C THR A 34 2.95 10.34 7.57
N LEU A 35 2.10 9.42 8.05
CA LEU A 35 0.81 9.12 7.42
C LEU A 35 -0.16 10.32 7.53
N ASP A 36 -0.16 11.04 8.65
CA ASP A 36 -1.00 12.24 8.82
C ASP A 36 -0.56 13.35 7.84
N LEU A 37 0.75 13.60 7.67
CA LEU A 37 1.27 14.55 6.68
C LEU A 37 0.95 14.15 5.24
N LEU A 38 1.08 12.86 4.93
CA LEU A 38 0.69 12.32 3.63
C LEU A 38 -0.80 12.52 3.36
N HIS A 39 -1.66 12.27 4.35
CA HIS A 39 -3.10 12.49 4.23
C HIS A 39 -3.42 13.93 3.84
N LEU A 40 -2.78 14.91 4.48
CA LEU A 40 -2.95 16.33 4.12
C LEU A 40 -2.53 16.61 2.67
N GLY A 41 -1.40 16.07 2.24
CA GLY A 41 -0.92 16.20 0.87
C GLY A 41 -1.87 15.57 -0.16
N LEU A 42 -2.37 14.37 0.12
CA LEU A 42 -3.33 13.67 -0.75
C LEU A 42 -4.67 14.41 -0.82
N LYS A 43 -5.16 14.99 0.28
CA LYS A 43 -6.39 15.80 0.27
C LYS A 43 -6.29 16.98 -0.70
N ALA A 44 -5.17 17.69 -0.68
CA ALA A 44 -4.94 18.82 -1.58
C ALA A 44 -4.90 18.39 -3.05
N GLU A 45 -4.27 17.24 -3.35
CA GLU A 45 -4.21 16.71 -4.71
C GLU A 45 -5.56 16.18 -5.20
N LEU A 46 -6.34 15.55 -4.31
CA LEU A 46 -7.67 15.03 -4.63
C LEU A 46 -8.68 16.15 -4.92
N ALA A 47 -8.58 17.29 -4.22
CA ALA A 47 -9.48 18.43 -4.44
C ALA A 47 -9.42 18.99 -5.87
N GLY A 48 -8.30 18.79 -6.59
CA GLY A 48 -8.12 19.21 -7.97
C GLY A 48 -8.34 18.11 -9.02
N ALA A 49 -8.72 16.90 -8.63
CA ALA A 49 -8.81 15.75 -9.52
C ALA A 49 -10.22 15.18 -9.61
N THR A 50 -10.69 14.93 -10.83
CA THR A 50 -11.92 14.17 -11.07
C THR A 50 -11.60 12.69 -11.14
N LEU A 51 -12.05 11.93 -10.14
CA LEU A 51 -11.88 10.48 -10.11
C LEU A 51 -13.04 9.78 -10.84
N LEU A 52 -12.70 8.69 -11.53
CA LEU A 52 -13.62 7.61 -11.85
C LEU A 52 -13.88 6.83 -10.56
N ALA A 53 -14.71 7.40 -9.71
CA ALA A 53 -15.02 6.80 -8.43
C ALA A 53 -16.23 5.86 -8.52
N PRO A 54 -16.32 4.85 -7.63
CA PRO A 54 -17.53 4.05 -7.45
C PRO A 54 -18.76 4.88 -7.12
N LYS A 55 -19.94 4.25 -7.23
CA LYS A 55 -21.19 4.84 -6.73
C LYS A 55 -21.08 5.05 -5.21
N ASP A 56 -21.68 6.13 -4.71
CA ASP A 56 -21.66 6.49 -3.27
C ASP A 56 -20.24 6.72 -2.70
N PHE A 57 -19.29 7.05 -3.59
CA PHE A 57 -17.96 7.46 -3.18
C PHE A 57 -17.98 8.81 -2.45
N ASP A 58 -17.31 8.83 -1.30
CA ASP A 58 -17.11 10.02 -0.49
C ASP A 58 -15.62 10.32 -0.42
N SER A 59 -15.22 11.40 -1.10
CA SER A 59 -13.83 11.82 -1.23
C SER A 59 -13.21 12.28 0.10
N THR A 60 -13.99 12.40 1.17
CA THR A 60 -13.51 12.80 2.49
C THR A 60 -13.19 11.61 3.39
N ARG A 61 -13.67 10.40 3.04
CA ARG A 61 -13.47 9.19 3.85
C ARG A 61 -12.02 8.77 3.86
N SER A 62 -11.50 8.63 5.08
CA SER A 62 -10.18 8.09 5.39
C SER A 62 -10.28 7.07 6.51
N GLN A 63 -9.29 6.19 6.63
CA GLN A 63 -9.13 5.33 7.79
C GLN A 63 -7.65 5.23 8.15
N PHE A 64 -7.36 5.38 9.44
CA PHE A 64 -6.06 5.06 10.02
C PHE A 64 -6.19 3.80 10.86
N VAL A 65 -5.28 2.85 10.66
CA VAL A 65 -5.25 1.61 11.42
C VAL A 65 -3.84 1.35 11.93
N LYS A 66 -3.77 0.76 13.12
CA LYS A 66 -2.57 0.23 13.74
C LYS A 66 -2.87 -1.19 14.22
N GLY A 67 -1.95 -2.12 13.99
CA GLY A 67 -2.06 -3.48 14.49
C GLY A 67 -0.69 -4.14 14.64
N ASP A 68 -0.68 -5.36 15.16
CA ASP A 68 0.54 -6.13 15.42
C ASP A 68 0.49 -7.57 14.86
N GLN A 69 -0.48 -7.86 13.97
CA GLN A 69 -0.76 -9.22 13.48
C GLN A 69 -0.67 -9.35 11.94
N LEU A 70 0.09 -8.49 11.26
CA LEU A 70 0.36 -8.71 9.83
C LEU A 70 1.55 -9.66 9.71
N GLU A 71 1.24 -10.96 9.59
CA GLU A 71 2.21 -12.06 9.73
C GLU A 71 3.03 -11.93 11.03
N ASP A 72 2.36 -11.59 12.14
CA ASP A 72 2.95 -11.36 13.47
C ASP A 72 3.87 -10.13 13.58
N PHE A 73 3.87 -9.25 12.57
CA PHE A 73 4.61 -7.99 12.61
C PHE A 73 3.69 -6.76 12.85
N PRO A 74 4.22 -5.75 13.57
CA PRO A 74 3.60 -4.43 13.68
C PRO A 74 3.35 -3.76 12.34
N TYR A 75 2.22 -3.06 12.22
CA TYR A 75 1.91 -2.28 11.04
C TYR A 75 1.07 -1.05 11.37
N GLN A 76 1.14 -0.05 10.49
CA GLN A 76 0.23 1.08 10.45
C GLN A 76 -0.11 1.42 9.02
N TYR A 77 -1.36 1.78 8.76
CA TYR A 77 -1.73 2.27 7.44
C TYR A 77 -2.75 3.40 7.46
N LEU A 78 -2.73 4.16 6.36
CA LEU A 78 -3.75 5.09 5.94
C LEU A 78 -4.43 4.52 4.69
N ASP A 79 -5.75 4.41 4.72
CA ASP A 79 -6.58 4.29 3.52
C ASP A 79 -7.16 5.68 3.20
N PHE A 80 -6.71 6.31 2.12
CA PHE A 80 -7.28 7.56 1.64
C PHE A 80 -6.96 7.82 0.15
N PRO A 81 -7.98 8.13 -0.69
CA PRO A 81 -9.41 8.06 -0.37
C PRO A 81 -9.85 6.62 -0.12
N LYS A 82 -10.91 6.42 0.67
CA LYS A 82 -11.40 5.08 1.05
C LYS A 82 -12.85 4.86 0.67
N HIS A 83 -13.11 3.82 -0.11
CA HIS A 83 -14.44 3.27 -0.35
C HIS A 83 -14.39 1.74 -0.31
N PHE A 84 -15.04 1.16 0.70
CA PHE A 84 -15.27 -0.28 0.82
C PHE A 84 -16.77 -0.50 1.02
N LEU A 85 -17.44 -1.11 0.05
CA LEU A 85 -18.87 -1.40 0.10
C LEU A 85 -19.15 -2.75 -0.57
N GLY A 86 -19.61 -3.74 0.20
CA GLY A 86 -19.77 -5.11 -0.31
C GLY A 86 -18.45 -5.65 -0.87
N ASP A 87 -18.43 -6.05 -2.14
CA ASP A 87 -17.22 -6.47 -2.87
C ASP A 87 -16.51 -5.31 -3.58
N ASP A 88 -17.08 -4.09 -3.60
CA ASP A 88 -16.43 -2.93 -4.18
C ASP A 88 -15.32 -2.42 -3.25
N LYS A 89 -14.10 -2.35 -3.77
CA LYS A 89 -12.93 -1.79 -3.10
C LYS A 89 -12.30 -0.75 -4.01
N PHE A 90 -12.23 0.47 -3.50
CA PHE A 90 -11.49 1.56 -4.09
C PHE A 90 -10.76 2.27 -2.96
N THR A 91 -9.44 2.07 -2.88
CA THR A 91 -8.63 2.79 -1.91
C THR A 91 -7.21 3.02 -2.40
N PHE A 92 -6.60 4.09 -1.91
CA PHE A 92 -5.16 4.23 -1.93
C PHE A 92 -4.62 4.02 -0.52
N ARG A 93 -3.93 2.90 -0.31
CA ARG A 93 -3.36 2.51 0.98
C ARG A 93 -1.90 2.90 1.06
N SER A 94 -1.54 3.63 2.10
CA SER A 94 -0.16 3.88 2.52
C SER A 94 0.12 3.05 3.76
N LEU A 95 0.92 1.99 3.63
CA LEU A 95 1.18 1.00 4.67
C LEU A 95 2.66 1.04 5.05
N PHE A 96 2.91 1.04 6.35
CA PHE A 96 4.18 0.67 6.96
C PHE A 96 4.05 -0.73 7.56
N TRP A 97 4.91 -1.65 7.11
CA TRP A 97 5.00 -3.01 7.65
C TRP A 97 6.37 -3.19 8.30
N TRP A 98 6.36 -3.32 9.63
CA TRP A 98 7.58 -3.39 10.43
C TRP A 98 8.45 -4.56 10.02
N GLY A 99 9.75 -4.32 9.87
CA GLY A 99 10.71 -5.34 9.42
C GLY A 99 10.66 -5.64 7.91
N HIS A 100 9.76 -5.00 7.16
CA HIS A 100 9.53 -5.30 5.75
C HIS A 100 9.79 -4.07 4.87
N HIS A 101 8.83 -3.13 4.79
CA HIS A 101 8.90 -1.96 3.90
C HIS A 101 7.77 -0.97 4.15
N PHE A 102 7.85 0.20 3.51
CA PHE A 102 6.69 1.03 3.22
C PHE A 102 6.12 0.66 1.85
N VAL A 103 4.80 0.76 1.70
CA VAL A 103 4.12 0.51 0.42
C VAL A 103 2.97 1.48 0.22
N PHE A 104 2.87 2.02 -1.00
CA PHE A 104 1.80 2.90 -1.45
C PHE A 104 1.06 2.19 -2.57
N ALA A 105 -0.19 1.83 -2.34
CA ALA A 105 -0.91 0.93 -3.23
C ALA A 105 -2.32 1.42 -3.55
N LEU A 106 -2.63 1.46 -4.84
CA LEU A 106 -4.00 1.56 -5.34
C LEU A 106 -4.63 0.16 -5.36
N ILE A 107 -5.76 -0.01 -4.69
CA ILE A 107 -6.53 -1.26 -4.57
C ILE A 107 -7.87 -1.04 -5.27
N LEU A 108 -8.17 -1.93 -6.23
CA LEU A 108 -9.38 -1.85 -7.06
C LEU A 108 -10.04 -3.23 -7.18
N GLU A 109 -11.32 -3.31 -6.82
CA GLU A 109 -12.18 -4.50 -6.94
C GLU A 109 -13.63 -4.05 -7.17
N GLY A 110 -14.43 -4.87 -7.85
CA GLY A 110 -15.86 -4.61 -8.06
C GLY A 110 -16.19 -4.06 -9.44
N GLU A 111 -17.32 -3.35 -9.54
CA GLU A 111 -17.97 -2.98 -10.81
C GLU A 111 -17.06 -2.15 -11.74
N GLY A 112 -16.25 -1.24 -11.16
CA GLY A 112 -15.36 -0.38 -11.93
C GLY A 112 -14.10 -1.06 -12.51
N VAL A 113 -13.79 -2.30 -12.11
CA VAL A 113 -12.48 -2.92 -12.40
C VAL A 113 -12.17 -3.02 -13.89
N LEU A 114 -13.18 -3.32 -14.72
CA LEU A 114 -12.98 -3.43 -16.17
C LEU A 114 -12.52 -2.10 -16.77
N ARG A 115 -13.13 -0.99 -16.33
CA ARG A 115 -12.78 0.35 -16.78
C ARG A 115 -11.39 0.76 -16.33
N TYR A 116 -11.03 0.47 -15.07
CA TYR A 116 -9.68 0.77 -14.57
C TYR A 116 -8.59 -0.01 -15.31
N LYS A 117 -8.84 -1.29 -15.63
CA LYS A 117 -7.91 -2.08 -16.46
C LYS A 117 -7.75 -1.48 -17.85
N GLN A 118 -8.85 -1.10 -18.51
CA GLN A 118 -8.80 -0.44 -19.82
C GLN A 118 -7.99 0.84 -19.75
N ASN A 119 -8.19 1.67 -18.72
CA ASN A 119 -7.39 2.88 -18.51
C ASN A 119 -5.91 2.59 -18.34
N LEU A 120 -5.55 1.61 -17.49
CA LEU A 120 -4.16 1.21 -17.30
C LEU A 120 -3.51 0.77 -18.62
N ILE A 121 -4.19 -0.05 -19.43
CA ILE A 121 -3.61 -0.54 -20.70
C ILE A 121 -3.57 0.58 -21.76
N ASN A 122 -4.60 1.40 -21.87
CA ASN A 122 -4.66 2.48 -22.86
C ASN A 122 -3.64 3.59 -22.55
N ARG A 123 -3.40 3.85 -21.26
CA ARG A 123 -2.49 4.90 -20.77
C ARG A 123 -1.21 4.33 -20.17
N TYR A 124 -0.84 3.10 -20.54
CA TYR A 124 0.30 2.39 -19.95
C TYR A 124 1.59 3.20 -19.98
N HIS A 125 1.84 3.96 -21.06
CA HIS A 125 3.00 4.85 -21.20
C HIS A 125 3.09 5.96 -20.13
N GLN A 126 1.98 6.32 -19.47
CA GLN A 126 1.95 7.33 -18.41
C GLN A 126 2.20 6.75 -17.01
N VAL A 127 2.15 5.42 -16.89
CA VAL A 127 2.27 4.66 -15.64
C VAL A 127 3.58 3.87 -15.61
N ALA A 128 4.02 3.36 -16.76
CA ALA A 128 5.24 2.60 -16.90
C ALA A 128 6.48 3.42 -16.52
N GLY A 129 7.46 2.78 -15.89
CA GLY A 129 8.69 3.42 -15.42
C GLY A 129 8.53 4.31 -14.18
N ARG A 130 7.33 4.40 -13.58
CA ARG A 130 7.06 5.25 -12.40
C ARG A 130 7.13 4.50 -11.07
N HIS A 131 8.01 3.51 -11.00
CA HIS A 131 8.24 2.68 -9.80
C HIS A 131 6.99 1.96 -9.27
N LEU A 132 6.07 1.62 -10.18
CA LEU A 132 4.87 0.85 -9.85
C LEU A 132 5.06 -0.61 -10.26
N SER A 133 4.51 -1.50 -9.46
CA SER A 133 4.40 -2.92 -9.73
C SER A 133 2.94 -3.36 -9.63
N LEU A 134 2.52 -4.27 -10.51
CA LEU A 134 1.27 -5.00 -10.40
C LEU A 134 1.47 -6.13 -9.40
N CYS A 135 0.66 -6.16 -8.34
CA CYS A 135 0.67 -7.27 -7.39
C CYS A 135 -0.03 -8.50 -7.98
N LEU A 136 0.63 -9.65 -7.87
CA LEU A 136 0.23 -10.91 -8.49
C LEU A 136 -0.52 -11.84 -7.53
N GLY A 137 -0.41 -11.60 -6.22
CA GLY A 137 -0.98 -12.43 -5.17
C GLY A 137 -2.48 -12.72 -5.34
N PRO A 138 -2.97 -13.82 -4.75
CA PRO A 138 -4.36 -14.27 -4.89
C PRO A 138 -5.36 -13.45 -4.05
N SER A 139 -4.86 -12.48 -3.26
CA SER A 139 -5.66 -11.64 -2.37
C SER A 139 -5.15 -10.19 -2.42
N LEU A 140 -6.07 -9.23 -2.24
CA LEU A 140 -5.74 -7.81 -2.08
C LEU A 140 -4.83 -7.53 -0.86
N TRP A 141 -4.80 -8.45 0.10
CA TRP A 141 -4.10 -8.32 1.37
C TRP A 141 -2.70 -8.94 1.39
N GLU A 142 -2.20 -9.45 0.27
CA GLU A 142 -0.81 -9.90 0.12
C GLU A 142 0.12 -8.68 -0.05
N TRP A 143 1.11 -8.51 0.82
CA TRP A 143 2.02 -7.35 0.83
C TRP A 143 3.46 -7.69 0.48
N LYS A 144 3.78 -8.94 0.19
CA LYS A 144 5.10 -9.34 -0.27
C LYS A 144 5.41 -8.75 -1.66
N ARG A 145 6.71 -8.62 -1.93
CA ARG A 145 7.27 -8.10 -3.19
C ARG A 145 8.35 -9.03 -3.72
N GLY A 146 8.64 -8.91 -5.01
CA GLY A 146 9.66 -9.71 -5.69
C GLY A 146 9.05 -10.79 -6.59
N GLU A 147 9.88 -11.76 -6.95
CA GLU A 147 9.50 -12.87 -7.82
C GLU A 147 8.28 -13.61 -7.28
N GLY A 148 7.33 -13.93 -8.16
CA GLY A 148 6.05 -14.56 -7.81
C GLY A 148 5.01 -13.62 -7.17
N TYR A 149 5.43 -12.51 -6.54
CA TYR A 149 4.52 -11.59 -5.86
C TYR A 149 4.17 -10.34 -6.66
N THR A 150 5.10 -9.84 -7.47
CA THR A 150 4.93 -8.55 -8.16
C THR A 150 5.52 -8.57 -9.57
N LEU A 151 4.87 -7.81 -10.45
CA LEU A 151 5.29 -7.56 -11.83
C LEU A 151 5.56 -6.07 -12.03
N GLU A 152 6.81 -5.66 -12.22
CA GLU A 152 7.14 -4.24 -12.46
C GLU A 152 6.54 -3.71 -13.76
N LEU A 153 5.97 -2.50 -13.73
CA LEU A 153 5.42 -1.84 -14.91
C LEU A 153 6.55 -1.13 -15.67
N THR A 154 7.37 -1.87 -16.40
CA THR A 154 8.35 -1.30 -17.33
C THR A 154 7.74 -1.10 -18.72
N HIS A 155 8.35 -0.24 -19.54
CA HIS A 155 7.78 0.18 -20.83
C HIS A 155 7.54 -0.98 -21.81
N ASP A 156 8.35 -2.03 -21.72
CA ASP A 156 8.35 -3.23 -22.57
C ASP A 156 7.36 -4.33 -22.09
N ARG A 157 6.76 -4.19 -20.90
CA ARG A 157 5.93 -5.25 -20.28
C ARG A 157 4.42 -5.08 -20.45
N LYS A 158 3.97 -4.18 -21.32
CA LYS A 158 2.53 -3.90 -21.53
C LYS A 158 1.72 -5.16 -21.84
N SER A 159 2.22 -6.03 -22.71
CA SER A 159 1.53 -7.27 -23.12
C SER A 159 1.40 -8.26 -21.97
N GLU A 160 2.47 -8.45 -21.18
CA GLU A 160 2.49 -9.30 -20.00
C GLU A 160 1.53 -8.79 -18.92
N VAL A 161 1.56 -7.49 -18.63
CA VAL A 161 0.60 -6.84 -17.70
C VAL A 161 -0.84 -7.05 -18.16
N SER A 162 -1.11 -6.88 -19.46
CA SER A 162 -2.45 -7.12 -20.01
C SER A 162 -2.90 -8.57 -19.87
N ALA A 163 -2.01 -9.53 -20.11
CA ALA A 163 -2.31 -10.95 -19.97
C ALA A 163 -2.62 -11.32 -18.51
N VAL A 164 -1.80 -10.85 -17.57
CA VAL A 164 -1.99 -11.10 -16.13
C VAL A 164 -3.28 -10.48 -15.59
N LEU A 165 -3.65 -9.30 -16.07
CA LEU A 165 -4.89 -8.62 -15.66
C LEU A 165 -6.14 -9.26 -16.28
N SER A 166 -6.01 -10.01 -17.37
CA SER A 166 -7.15 -10.67 -18.02
C SER A 166 -7.84 -11.61 -17.02
N GLY A 167 -9.17 -11.53 -16.94
CA GLY A 167 -9.98 -12.39 -16.05
C GLY A 167 -9.94 -12.08 -14.55
N ARG A 168 -9.06 -11.20 -14.03
CA ARG A 168 -9.02 -10.90 -12.58
C ARG A 168 -10.19 -10.03 -12.11
N GLY A 169 -10.89 -10.37 -11.03
CA GLY A 169 -11.96 -9.52 -10.45
C GLY A 169 -11.43 -8.26 -9.74
N PHE A 170 -10.14 -8.22 -9.43
CA PHE A 170 -9.47 -7.14 -8.72
C PHE A 170 -8.04 -6.98 -9.22
N PHE A 171 -7.40 -5.86 -8.89
CA PHE A 171 -5.96 -5.72 -8.98
C PHE A 171 -5.43 -4.66 -8.00
N LYS A 172 -4.12 -4.72 -7.76
CA LYS A 172 -3.41 -3.77 -6.91
C LYS A 172 -2.14 -3.29 -7.62
N LEU A 173 -1.96 -1.98 -7.73
CA LEU A 173 -0.73 -1.35 -8.19
C LEU A 173 -0.02 -0.75 -7.00
N ALA A 174 1.26 -1.07 -6.79
CA ALA A 174 1.98 -0.69 -5.60
C ALA A 174 3.38 -0.16 -5.92
N ARG A 175 3.78 0.91 -5.22
CA ARG A 175 5.18 1.33 -5.10
C ARG A 175 5.69 0.90 -3.73
N PHE A 176 6.75 0.10 -3.73
CA PHE A 176 7.39 -0.41 -2.52
C PHE A 176 8.68 0.37 -2.23
N VAL A 177 8.86 0.77 -0.97
CA VAL A 177 10.06 1.46 -0.48
C VAL A 177 10.71 0.62 0.61
N PRO A 178 11.83 -0.07 0.31
CA PRO A 178 12.61 -0.81 1.30
C PRO A 178 13.03 0.07 2.49
N LEU A 179 13.23 -0.53 3.66
CA LEU A 179 13.61 0.21 4.87
C LEU A 179 15.02 0.81 4.80
N ASP A 180 15.90 0.24 3.97
CA ASP A 180 17.27 0.68 3.69
C ASP A 180 17.35 1.71 2.54
N ASP A 181 16.22 2.07 1.93
CA ASP A 181 16.17 3.14 0.93
C ASP A 181 16.58 4.48 1.57
N PRO A 182 17.51 5.25 0.97
CA PRO A 182 17.94 6.55 1.48
C PRO A 182 16.78 7.51 1.78
N ALA A 183 15.69 7.42 1.01
CA ALA A 183 14.50 8.24 1.22
C ALA A 183 13.85 8.08 2.60
N VAL A 184 13.98 6.89 3.23
CA VAL A 184 13.48 6.64 4.58
C VAL A 184 14.25 7.48 5.60
N ARG A 185 15.59 7.48 5.50
CA ARG A 185 16.46 8.27 6.39
C ARG A 185 16.33 9.77 6.14
N GLU A 186 16.11 10.17 4.89
CA GLU A 186 15.98 11.55 4.46
C GLU A 186 14.57 12.14 4.68
N GLY A 187 13.61 11.34 5.18
CA GLY A 187 12.26 11.80 5.48
C GLY A 187 11.38 12.08 4.25
N ARG A 188 11.71 11.49 3.09
CA ARG A 188 11.02 11.72 1.80
C ARG A 188 9.80 10.81 1.56
N LEU A 189 9.37 10.04 2.56
CA LEU A 189 8.24 9.11 2.41
C LEU A 189 6.92 9.81 2.03
N VAL A 190 6.69 11.02 2.53
CA VAL A 190 5.50 11.82 2.17
C VAL A 190 5.52 12.20 0.69
N GLU A 191 6.67 12.64 0.18
CA GLU A 191 6.86 12.98 -1.23
C GLU A 191 6.67 11.76 -2.12
N ILE A 192 7.31 10.64 -1.78
CA ILE A 192 7.18 9.37 -2.51
C ILE A 192 5.73 8.88 -2.55
N GLY A 193 5.00 8.98 -1.44
CA GLY A 193 3.58 8.61 -1.38
C GLY A 193 2.72 9.46 -2.32
N ARG A 194 2.99 10.77 -2.40
CA ARG A 194 2.31 11.68 -3.33
C ARG A 194 2.69 11.40 -4.78
N GLU A 195 3.94 11.11 -5.07
CA GLU A 195 4.38 10.69 -6.41
C GLU A 195 3.68 9.39 -6.84
N ALA A 196 3.57 8.41 -5.94
CA ALA A 196 2.87 7.16 -6.19
C ALA A 196 1.39 7.40 -6.47
N TRP A 197 0.73 8.30 -5.72
CA TRP A 197 -0.64 8.73 -6.00
C TRP A 197 -0.77 9.32 -7.41
N ARG A 198 0.09 10.28 -7.78
CA ARG A 198 0.08 10.86 -9.14
C ARG A 198 0.37 9.83 -10.23
N ALA A 199 1.18 8.82 -9.94
CA ALA A 199 1.52 7.76 -10.88
C ALA A 199 0.33 6.84 -11.19
N VAL A 200 -0.59 6.66 -10.23
CA VAL A 200 -1.80 5.83 -10.43
C VAL A 200 -2.99 6.62 -10.98
N LEU A 201 -2.97 7.96 -10.95
CA LEU A 201 -4.08 8.79 -11.46
C LEU A 201 -4.56 8.40 -12.88
N PRO A 202 -3.68 8.14 -13.88
CA PRO A 202 -4.15 7.76 -15.22
C PRO A 202 -5.08 6.54 -15.26
N VAL A 203 -5.01 5.67 -14.23
CA VAL A 203 -5.83 4.47 -14.08
C VAL A 203 -7.24 4.82 -13.59
N ILE A 204 -7.36 5.84 -12.74
CA ILE A 204 -8.58 6.18 -11.99
C ILE A 204 -9.15 7.56 -12.34
N THR A 205 -8.70 8.19 -13.41
CA THR A 205 -9.29 9.43 -13.96
C THR A 205 -9.96 9.17 -15.31
N PRO A 206 -10.97 9.99 -15.70
CA PRO A 206 -11.66 9.88 -17.00
C PRO A 206 -10.74 9.82 -18.20
#